data_AF-A0A7C3SCN1-F1
#
_entry.id   AF-A0A7C3SCN1-F1
#
_cell.length_a   1.000
_cell.length_b   1.000
_cell.length_c   1.000
_cell.angle_alpha   90.00
_cell.angle_beta   90.00
_cell.angle_gamma   90.00
#
_symmetry.space_group_name_H-M   'P 1'
#
loop_
_entity.id
_entity.type
_entity.pdbx_description
1 polymer ?
#
loop_
_entity_poly.entity_id
_entity_poly.type
_entity_poly.pdbx_seq_one_letter_code
_entity_poly.pdbx_strand_id
1 'polypeptide(L)'
;MVTAVDLTRLGKYAEAVRKFTEKVSQFPEVRVVKVNSCEDYVDLWVVVESNCMDEAEEKIVKAFLETWAQFPNLFLDLMVTSNDYPTNSIEVYRRV
;
A
#
# COMPACT_ATOMS: atom_id res chain seq x y z
N MET A 1 23.85 11.26 -4.86
CA MET A 1 23.50 12.22 -5.92
C MET A 1 22.21 11.69 -6.54
N VAL A 2 21.09 12.39 -6.38
CA VAL A 2 19.79 11.92 -6.91
C VAL A 2 19.76 12.23 -8.42
N THR A 3 19.46 11.23 -9.24
CA THR A 3 19.36 11.40 -10.70
C THR A 3 17.90 11.67 -11.11
N ALA A 4 17.69 12.23 -12.32
CA ALA A 4 16.35 12.44 -12.87
C ALA A 4 15.57 11.12 -13.07
N VAL A 5 16.28 10.02 -13.27
CA VAL A 5 15.71 8.66 -13.35
C VAL A 5 15.16 8.23 -11.98
N ASP A 6 15.90 8.52 -10.90
CA ASP A 6 15.46 8.24 -9.53
C ASP A 6 14.19 9.04 -9.18
N LEU A 7 14.13 10.32 -9.53
CA LEU A 7 12.95 11.17 -9.29
C LEU A 7 11.71 10.68 -10.05
N THR A 8 11.89 10.22 -11.29
CA THR A 8 10.79 9.67 -12.10
C THR A 8 10.27 8.37 -11.51
N ARG A 9 11.17 7.50 -11.04
CA ARG A 9 10.82 6.24 -10.37
C ARG A 9 10.10 6.49 -9.05
N LEU A 10 10.60 7.40 -8.21
CA LEU A 10 9.95 7.82 -6.96
C LEU A 10 8.56 8.40 -7.19
N GLY A 11 8.37 9.21 -8.25
CA GLY A 11 7.06 9.71 -8.64
C GLY A 11 6.05 8.61 -8.98
N LYS A 12 6.51 7.56 -9.69
CA LYS A 12 5.67 6.39 -10.00
C LYS A 12 5.31 5.58 -8.76
N TYR A 13 6.25 5.39 -7.81
CA TYR A 13 5.93 4.78 -6.51
C TYR A 13 4.89 5.59 -5.75
N ALA A 14 5.05 6.91 -5.67
CA ALA A 14 4.09 7.78 -4.99
C ALA A 14 2.68 7.69 -5.63
N GLU A 15 2.60 7.65 -6.96
CA GLU A 15 1.33 7.48 -7.67
C GLU A 15 0.68 6.11 -7.41
N ALA A 16 1.47 5.03 -7.48
CA ALA A 16 0.98 3.67 -7.23
C ALA A 16 0.46 3.50 -5.80
N VAL A 17 1.23 3.97 -4.81
CA VAL A 17 0.83 3.97 -3.39
C VAL A 17 -0.45 4.77 -3.20
N ARG A 18 -0.54 5.96 -3.78
CA ARG A 18 -1.74 6.81 -3.66
C ARG A 18 -2.97 6.13 -4.26
N LYS A 19 -2.88 5.56 -5.47
CA LYS A 19 -4.00 4.86 -6.11
C LYS A 19 -4.47 3.65 -5.29
N PHE A 20 -3.53 2.86 -4.78
CA PHE A 20 -3.84 1.72 -3.95
C PHE A 20 -4.51 2.15 -2.64
N THR A 21 -3.89 3.07 -1.91
CA THR A 21 -4.40 3.58 -0.62
C THR A 21 -5.78 4.22 -0.76
N GLU A 22 -6.00 5.06 -1.78
CA GLU A 22 -7.32 5.68 -2.07
C GLU A 22 -8.41 4.62 -2.31
N LYS A 23 -8.05 3.49 -2.93
CA LYS A 23 -9.00 2.40 -3.21
C LYS A 23 -9.30 1.58 -1.96
N VAL A 24 -8.27 1.10 -1.25
CA VAL A 24 -8.48 0.23 -0.08
C VAL A 24 -9.04 0.99 1.12
N SER A 25 -8.80 2.29 1.24
CA SER A 25 -9.39 3.13 2.31
C SER A 25 -10.91 3.28 2.20
N GLN A 26 -11.52 2.86 1.09
CA GLN A 26 -12.97 2.80 0.91
C GLN A 26 -13.58 1.55 1.57
N PHE A 27 -12.76 0.54 1.88
CA PHE A 27 -13.22 -0.69 2.51
C PHE A 27 -13.40 -0.46 4.02
N PRO A 28 -14.61 -0.71 4.57
CA PRO A 28 -14.90 -0.44 5.98
C PRO A 28 -14.05 -1.27 6.96
N GLU A 29 -13.53 -2.40 6.50
CA GLU A 29 -12.70 -3.32 7.27
C GLU A 29 -11.26 -2.81 7.43
N VAL A 30 -10.82 -1.86 6.58
CA VAL A 30 -9.47 -1.28 6.62
C VAL A 30 -9.39 -0.18 7.66
N ARG A 31 -8.54 -0.38 8.66
CA ARG A 31 -8.25 0.59 9.72
C ARG A 31 -7.23 1.62 9.26
N VAL A 32 -6.11 1.16 8.70
CA VAL A 32 -5.01 2.01 8.26
C VAL A 32 -4.18 1.31 7.19
N VAL A 33 -3.60 2.09 6.28
CA VAL A 33 -2.54 1.60 5.40
C VAL A 33 -1.23 2.20 5.85
N LYS A 34 -0.25 1.34 6.14
CA LYS A 34 1.10 1.73 6.51
C LYS A 34 2.01 1.49 5.33
N VAL A 35 2.81 2.50 5.00
CA VAL A 35 3.71 2.45 3.86
C VAL A 35 5.13 2.52 4.40
N ASN A 36 5.92 1.52 4.06
CA ASN A 36 7.36 1.53 4.28
C ASN A 36 8.05 1.53 2.91
N SER A 37 9.04 2.39 2.73
CA SER A 37 9.77 2.49 1.47
C SER A 37 11.26 2.35 1.74
N CYS A 38 11.91 1.44 1.02
CA CYS A 38 13.36 1.38 0.90
C CYS A 38 13.73 1.71 -0.55
N GLU A 39 14.97 2.13 -0.81
CA GLU A 39 15.45 2.71 -2.07
C GLU A 39 14.88 2.04 -3.34
N ASP A 40 14.72 0.72 -3.33
CA ASP A 40 14.29 -0.07 -4.47
C ASP A 40 12.89 -0.69 -4.38
N TYR A 41 12.19 -0.61 -3.25
CA TYR A 41 10.87 -1.24 -3.10
C TYR A 41 9.97 -0.52 -2.10
N VAL A 42 8.67 -0.70 -2.27
CA VAL A 42 7.66 -0.19 -1.34
C VAL A 42 6.87 -1.37 -0.79
N ASP A 43 6.71 -1.37 0.53
CA ASP A 43 6.01 -2.37 1.30
C ASP A 43 4.72 -1.76 1.85
N LEU A 44 3.59 -2.36 1.47
CA LEU A 44 2.24 -1.91 1.77
C LEU A 44 1.64 -2.82 2.84
N TRP A 45 1.45 -2.27 4.03
CA TRP A 45 0.82 -2.96 5.14
C TRP A 45 -0.62 -2.47 5.28
N VAL A 46 -1.59 -3.33 5.01
CA VAL A 46 -3.01 -3.02 5.19
C VAL A 46 -3.49 -3.64 6.48
N VAL A 47 -3.76 -2.77 7.46
CA VAL A 47 -4.25 -3.19 8.77
C VAL A 47 -5.78 -3.22 8.74
N VAL A 48 -6.36 -4.38 9.02
CA VAL A 48 -7.80 -4.63 8.99
C VAL A 48 -8.34 -5.02 10.36
N GLU A 49 -9.66 -4.94 10.54
CA GLU A 49 -10.35 -5.48 11.72
C GLU A 49 -10.21 -7.01 11.81
N SER A 50 -9.86 -7.54 12.99
CA SER A 50 -9.51 -8.96 13.18
C SER A 50 -10.61 -9.96 12.79
N ASN A 51 -11.87 -9.56 12.89
CA ASN A 51 -13.03 -10.40 12.57
C ASN A 51 -13.38 -10.43 11.06
N CYS A 52 -12.72 -9.63 10.24
CA CYS A 52 -13.02 -9.47 8.81
C CYS A 52 -11.85 -9.84 7.90
N MET A 53 -10.79 -10.48 8.44
CA MET A 53 -9.52 -10.68 7.72
C MET A 53 -9.68 -11.44 6.41
N ASP A 54 -10.34 -12.60 6.43
CA ASP A 54 -10.52 -13.44 5.24
C ASP A 54 -11.31 -12.72 4.12
N GLU A 55 -12.35 -11.96 4.47
CA GLU A 55 -13.17 -11.21 3.51
C GLU A 55 -12.43 -9.98 2.96
N ALA A 56 -11.69 -9.29 3.83
CA ALA A 56 -10.94 -8.10 3.46
C ALA A 56 -9.73 -8.46 2.57
N GLU A 57 -9.05 -9.57 2.86
CA GLU A 57 -7.83 -10.00 2.17
C GLU A 57 -8.08 -10.15 0.67
N GLU A 58 -9.16 -10.83 0.24
CA GLU A 58 -9.46 -11.02 -1.18
C GLU A 58 -9.67 -9.67 -1.90
N LYS A 59 -10.42 -8.75 -1.29
CA LYS A 59 -10.69 -7.40 -1.85
C LYS A 59 -9.40 -6.59 -1.98
N ILE A 60 -8.53 -6.67 -0.97
CA ILE A 60 -7.27 -5.92 -0.91
C ILE A 60 -6.26 -6.50 -1.92
N VAL A 61 -6.10 -7.82 -1.98
CA VAL A 61 -5.21 -8.50 -2.95
C VAL A 61 -5.64 -8.17 -4.37
N LYS A 62 -6.94 -8.18 -4.66
CA LYS A 62 -7.45 -7.77 -5.97
C LYS A 62 -7.10 -6.32 -6.29
N ALA A 63 -7.28 -5.39 -5.34
CA ALA A 63 -6.91 -3.99 -5.52
C ALA A 63 -5.39 -3.80 -5.75
N PHE A 64 -4.57 -4.61 -5.09
CA PHE A 64 -3.12 -4.62 -5.29
C PHE A 64 -2.74 -5.10 -6.68
N LEU A 65 -3.28 -6.23 -7.15
CA LEU A 65 -2.99 -6.75 -8.50
C LEU A 65 -3.42 -5.78 -9.60
N GLU A 66 -4.57 -5.12 -9.46
CA GLU A 66 -5.01 -4.07 -10.39
C GLU A 66 -4.09 -2.84 -10.40
N THR A 67 -3.50 -2.50 -9.25
CA THR A 67 -2.51 -1.43 -9.15
C THR A 67 -1.19 -1.86 -9.79
N TRP A 68 -0.71 -3.05 -9.46
CA TRP A 68 0.54 -3.59 -10.00
C TRP A 68 0.50 -3.73 -11.53
N ALA A 69 -0.63 -4.14 -12.11
CA ALA A 69 -0.82 -4.20 -13.56
C ALA A 69 -0.63 -2.84 -14.27
N GLN A 70 -0.88 -1.71 -13.59
CA GLN A 70 -0.64 -0.36 -14.12
C GLN A 70 0.83 0.07 -13.96
N PHE A 71 1.56 -0.55 -13.03
CA PHE A 71 2.95 -0.23 -12.70
C PHE A 71 3.83 -1.49 -12.63
N PRO A 72 3.91 -2.30 -13.70
CA PRO A 72 4.53 -3.64 -13.64
C PRO A 72 6.04 -3.61 -13.36
N ASN A 73 6.68 -2.45 -13.56
CA ASN A 73 8.12 -2.26 -13.36
C ASN A 73 8.48 -1.78 -11.95
N LEU A 74 7.49 -1.64 -11.05
CA LEU A 74 7.72 -1.30 -9.65
C LEU A 74 7.79 -2.55 -8.78
N PHE A 75 8.70 -2.54 -7.81
CA PHE A 75 8.74 -3.54 -6.75
C PHE A 75 7.84 -3.10 -5.60
N LEU A 76 6.62 -3.63 -5.59
CA LEU A 76 5.63 -3.43 -4.54
C LEU A 76 5.44 -4.77 -3.80
N ASP A 77 5.39 -4.71 -2.48
CA ASP A 77 5.01 -5.84 -1.62
C ASP A 77 3.73 -5.51 -0.86
N LEU A 78 2.96 -6.54 -0.48
CA LEU A 78 1.69 -6.41 0.23
C LEU A 78 1.63 -7.37 1.42
N MET A 79 1.32 -6.81 2.57
CA MET A 79 0.95 -7.55 3.78
C MET A 79 -0.45 -7.12 4.23
N VAL A 80 -1.39 -8.07 4.35
CA VAL A 80 -2.68 -7.85 5.00
C VAL A 80 -2.60 -8.43 6.41
N THR A 81 -2.96 -7.64 7.42
CA THR A 81 -2.81 -8.06 8.81
C THR A 81 -3.85 -7.41 9.71
N SER A 82 -4.13 -8.02 10.85
CA SER A 82 -4.88 -7.38 11.94
C SER A 82 -3.97 -6.79 13.02
N ASN A 83 -2.65 -6.99 12.90
CA ASN A 83 -1.66 -6.50 13.86
C ASN A 83 -1.08 -5.16 13.41
N ASP A 84 -0.90 -4.25 14.37
CA ASP A 84 -0.23 -2.97 14.15
C ASP A 84 1.29 -3.15 14.12
N TYR A 85 1.86 -3.37 12.93
CA TYR A 85 3.31 -3.43 12.65
C TYR A 85 3.52 -2.93 11.20
N PRO A 86 4.64 -2.26 10.82
CA PRO A 86 5.81 -1.81 11.59
C PRO A 86 5.71 -0.36 12.10
N THR A 87 6.52 0.00 13.11
CA THR A 87 6.53 1.34 13.77
C THR A 87 7.26 2.45 13.00
N ASN A 88 8.15 2.14 12.07
CA ASN A 88 8.89 3.13 11.25
C ASN A 88 8.20 3.43 9.91
N SER A 89 6.88 3.28 9.83
CA SER A 89 6.10 3.46 8.60
C SER A 89 5.38 4.80 8.57
N ILE A 90 5.02 5.23 7.36
CA ILE A 90 4.10 6.37 7.17
C ILE A 90 2.67 5.83 7.24
N GLU A 91 1.88 6.33 8.17
CA GLU A 91 0.46 5.99 8.29
C GLU A 91 -0.36 6.86 7.32
N VAL A 92 -1.09 6.20 6.42
CA VAL A 92 -2.02 6.84 5.49
C VAL A 92 -3.43 6.60 6.03
N TYR A 93 -4.00 7.62 6.69
CA TYR A 93 -5.33 7.53 7.29
C TYR A 93 -6.44 7.68 6.26
N ARG A 94 -7.56 7.01 6.55
CA ARG A 94 -8.87 7.34 5.98
C ARG A 94 -9.22 8.77 6.37
N ARG A 95 -9.46 9.65 5.37
CA ARG A 95 -10.19 10.90 5.63
C ARG A 95 -11.62 10.51 6.00
N VAL A 96 -11.99 10.79 7.25
CA VAL A 96 -13.37 10.74 7.75
C VAL A 96 -14.17 11.86 7.10
#